data_AF-A0AAD8AAL6-F1
#
_entry.id   AF-A0AAD8AAL6-F1
#
_cell.length_a   1.000
_cell.length_b   1.000
_cell.length_c   1.000
_cell.angle_alpha   90.00
_cell.angle_beta   90.00
_cell.angle_gamma   90.00
#
_symmetry.space_group_name_H-M   'P 1'
#
loop_
_entity.id
_entity.type
_entity.pdbx_description
1 polymer ?
#
loop_
_entity_poly.entity_id
_entity_poly.type
_entity_poly.pdbx_seq_one_letter_code
_entity_poly.pdbx_strand_id
1 'polypeptide(L)'
;YLYNNSSYDDLSCNCMRSCHSLQYTPYITRRYEMQSNGGTKLSHLYLYYTSRRIEVSEERLAYDWSLFLADLGGSLGFLLGLSVLGIIGIVERLIDMLYGNLQPPWRKHSIMSKQSKDSSLQFSE
;
A
#
# COMPACT_ATOMS: atom_id res chain seq x y z
N TYR A 1 -15.04 -31.84 -15.58
CA TYR A 1 -15.93 -32.85 -15.00
C TYR A 1 -15.08 -33.99 -14.48
N LEU A 2 -14.76 -34.00 -13.18
CA LEU A 2 -14.19 -35.16 -12.52
C LEU A 2 -15.34 -35.87 -11.80
N TYR A 3 -15.56 -37.12 -12.18
CA TYR A 3 -16.61 -38.00 -11.67
C TYR A 3 -16.17 -38.53 -10.30
N ASN A 4 -16.97 -38.30 -9.26
CA ASN A 4 -16.82 -39.01 -7.99
C ASN A 4 -18.17 -39.62 -7.62
N ASN A 5 -18.22 -40.94 -7.61
CA ASN A 5 -19.43 -41.70 -7.31
C ASN A 5 -19.47 -42.04 -5.81
N SER A 6 -20.29 -41.25 -5.12
CA SER A 6 -21.08 -41.51 -3.92
C SER A 6 -20.47 -42.14 -2.65
N SER A 7 -20.73 -41.41 -1.56
CA SER A 7 -21.02 -41.91 -0.20
C SER A 7 -19.84 -42.23 0.72
N TYR A 8 -19.25 -41.17 1.25
CA TYR A 8 -18.98 -41.11 2.69
C TYR A 8 -19.58 -39.79 3.19
N ASP A 9 -20.14 -39.83 4.39
CA ASP A 9 -20.91 -38.81 5.08
C ASP A 9 -20.54 -37.34 4.79
N ASP A 10 -21.51 -36.46 5.04
CA ASP A 10 -21.42 -35.00 5.16
C ASP A 10 -20.35 -34.58 6.19
N LEU A 11 -19.10 -34.94 5.90
CA LEU A 11 -17.91 -34.48 6.59
C LEU A 11 -17.83 -33.03 6.17
N SER A 12 -18.31 -32.16 7.06
CA SER A 12 -18.14 -30.72 6.98
C SER A 12 -16.70 -30.39 6.59
N CYS A 13 -16.46 -30.25 5.28
CA CYS A 13 -15.14 -30.01 4.70
C CYS A 13 -14.76 -28.56 4.96
N ASN A 14 -14.44 -28.24 6.23
CA ASN A 14 -13.89 -26.96 6.65
C ASN A 14 -12.37 -26.95 6.43
N CYS A 15 -11.95 -27.30 5.22
CA CYS A 15 -10.55 -27.32 4.85
C CYS A 15 -10.08 -25.87 4.67
N MET A 16 -9.06 -25.48 5.44
CA MET A 16 -8.40 -24.20 5.24
C MET A 16 -7.75 -24.18 3.84
N ARG A 17 -7.91 -23.06 3.12
CA ARG A 17 -7.28 -22.88 1.81
C ARG A 17 -5.75 -22.85 1.95
N SER A 18 -5.05 -23.45 0.99
CA SER A 18 -3.60 -23.35 0.91
C SER A 18 -3.18 -21.92 0.56
N CYS A 19 -2.21 -21.35 1.28
CA CYS A 19 -1.65 -20.03 0.99
C CYS A 19 -0.87 -20.01 -0.33
N HIS A 20 -0.30 -21.15 -0.72
CA HIS A 20 0.41 -21.30 -1.99
C HIS A 20 -0.34 -22.30 -2.86
N SER A 21 -0.74 -21.86 -4.04
CA SER A 21 -1.35 -22.72 -5.04
C SER A 21 -0.76 -22.43 -6.41
N LEU A 22 -0.51 -23.50 -7.15
CA LEU A 22 0.02 -23.44 -8.51
C LEU A 22 -1.12 -23.85 -9.45
N GLN A 23 -1.65 -22.90 -10.20
CA GLN A 23 -2.76 -23.13 -11.12
C GLN A 23 -2.26 -23.15 -12.57
N TYR A 24 -2.62 -24.20 -13.30
CA TYR A 24 -2.42 -24.30 -14.75
C TYR A 24 -3.77 -24.19 -15.46
N THR A 25 -3.88 -23.21 -16.37
CA THR A 25 -5.10 -23.00 -17.15
C THR A 25 -4.88 -23.48 -18.59
N PRO A 26 -5.27 -24.72 -18.94
CA PRO A 26 -5.12 -25.21 -20.30
C PRO A 26 -6.17 -24.58 -21.23
N TYR A 27 -5.78 -24.32 -22.46
CA TYR A 27 -6.70 -23.93 -23.53
C TYR A 27 -6.33 -24.62 -24.84
N ILE A 28 -7.30 -24.78 -25.73
CA ILE A 28 -7.11 -25.51 -26.98
C ILE A 28 -6.60 -24.54 -28.05
N THR A 29 -5.35 -24.70 -28.47
CA THR A 29 -4.76 -23.84 -29.50
C THR A 29 -5.16 -24.26 -30.91
N ARG A 30 -5.16 -25.58 -31.20
CA ARG A 30 -5.47 -26.12 -32.53
C ARG A 30 -6.17 -27.47 -32.43
N ARG A 31 -7.05 -27.75 -33.39
CA ARG A 31 -7.70 -29.04 -33.60
C ARG A 31 -7.46 -29.47 -35.05
N TYR A 32 -7.07 -30.72 -35.23
CA TYR A 32 -6.87 -31.30 -36.56
C TYR A 32 -7.70 -32.57 -36.66
N GLU A 33 -8.46 -32.69 -37.75
CA GLU A 33 -9.20 -33.91 -38.05
C GLU A 33 -8.22 -34.95 -38.58
N MET A 34 -8.10 -36.07 -37.87
CA MET A 34 -7.25 -37.18 -38.31
C MET A 34 -8.09 -38.07 -39.23
N GLN A 35 -7.71 -38.18 -40.51
CA GLN A 35 -8.34 -39.11 -41.43
C GLN A 35 -7.88 -40.54 -41.13
N SER A 36 -8.83 -41.39 -40.73
CA SER A 36 -8.58 -42.81 -40.45
C SER A 36 -8.80 -43.63 -41.72
N ASN A 37 -7.81 -43.66 -42.61
CA ASN A 37 -7.82 -44.58 -43.76
C ASN A 37 -7.40 -45.98 -43.29
N GLY A 38 -8.36 -46.74 -42.75
CA GLY A 38 -8.18 -48.14 -42.36
C GLY A 38 -8.33 -48.39 -40.85
N GLY A 39 -9.57 -48.43 -40.37
CA GLY A 39 -10.00 -49.15 -39.14
C GLY A 39 -9.53 -48.63 -37.77
N THR A 40 -8.41 -47.92 -37.66
CA THR A 40 -7.83 -47.51 -36.39
C THR A 40 -8.01 -46.01 -36.15
N LYS A 41 -8.82 -45.67 -35.13
CA LYS A 41 -8.97 -44.29 -34.66
C LYS A 41 -7.77 -43.92 -33.78
N LEU A 42 -6.85 -43.12 -34.32
CA LEU A 42 -5.71 -42.55 -33.59
C LEU A 42 -5.98 -41.10 -33.19
N SER A 43 -5.58 -40.72 -31.97
CA SER A 43 -5.69 -39.35 -31.45
C SER A 43 -4.34 -38.87 -30.92
N HIS A 44 -3.90 -37.69 -31.35
CA HIS A 44 -2.67 -37.06 -30.85
C HIS A 44 -3.00 -35.86 -29.96
N LEU A 45 -2.34 -35.76 -28.80
CA LEU A 45 -2.42 -34.65 -27.88
C LEU A 45 -1.03 -34.03 -27.68
N TYR A 46 -0.90 -32.74 -27.95
CA TYR A 46 0.32 -31.98 -27.71
C TYR A 46 0.07 -30.96 -26.61
N LEU A 47 0.80 -31.08 -25.51
CA LEU A 47 0.77 -30.16 -24.36
C LEU A 47 2.03 -29.30 -24.39
N TYR A 48 1.88 -27.98 -24.48
CA TYR A 48 3.00 -27.05 -24.46
C TYR A 48 2.58 -25.73 -23.81
N TYR A 49 3.55 -25.05 -23.20
CA TYR A 49 3.35 -23.68 -22.72
C TYR A 49 3.39 -22.73 -23.90
N THR A 50 2.33 -21.94 -24.06
CA THR A 50 2.22 -20.99 -25.18
C THR A 50 3.12 -19.77 -25.02
N SER A 51 3.44 -19.42 -23.77
CA SER A 51 4.43 -18.40 -23.45
C SER A 51 5.23 -18.81 -22.21
N ARG A 52 6.39 -18.17 -22.00
CA ARG A 52 7.23 -18.37 -20.80
C ARG A 52 6.86 -17.43 -19.65
N ARG A 53 5.63 -16.91 -19.63
CA ARG A 53 5.17 -15.97 -18.60
C ARG A 53 4.42 -16.73 -17.52
N ILE A 54 4.61 -16.30 -16.27
CA ILE A 54 3.92 -16.81 -15.10
C ILE A 54 3.21 -15.61 -14.47
N GLU A 55 1.93 -15.77 -14.18
CA GLU A 55 1.16 -14.80 -13.42
C GLU A 55 1.22 -15.19 -11.94
N VAL A 56 1.63 -14.25 -11.09
CA VAL A 56 1.75 -14.46 -9.64
C VAL A 56 0.82 -13.45 -8.98
N SER A 57 -0.16 -13.98 -8.23
CA SER A 57 -1.09 -13.19 -7.43
C SER A 57 -0.83 -13.47 -5.95
N GLU A 58 -0.54 -12.43 -5.18
CA GLU A 58 -0.28 -12.52 -3.75
C GLU A 58 -1.23 -11.60 -2.99
N GLU A 59 -1.77 -12.09 -1.89
CA GLU A 59 -2.53 -11.28 -0.95
C GLU A 59 -1.56 -10.67 0.07
N ARG A 60 -1.55 -9.33 0.18
CA ARG A 60 -0.72 -8.59 1.13
C ARG A 60 -1.62 -7.79 2.06
N LEU A 61 -1.20 -7.64 3.32
CA LEU A 61 -1.88 -6.76 4.26
C LEU A 61 -1.76 -5.32 3.75
N ALA A 62 -2.88 -4.62 3.61
CA ALA A 62 -2.88 -3.24 3.15
C ALA A 62 -2.34 -2.26 4.20
N TYR A 63 -2.28 -2.68 5.47
CA TYR A 63 -1.88 -1.83 6.59
C TYR A 63 -0.98 -2.60 7.54
N ASP A 64 0.26 -2.13 7.65
CA ASP A 64 1.26 -2.66 8.57
C ASP A 64 1.42 -1.76 9.80
N TRP A 65 1.97 -2.33 10.87
CA TRP A 65 2.29 -1.57 12.10
C TRP A 65 3.24 -0.39 11.84
N SER A 66 4.14 -0.51 10.86
CA SER A 66 5.00 0.60 10.43
C SER A 66 4.21 1.78 9.90
N LEU A 67 3.15 1.50 9.12
CA LEU A 67 2.27 2.52 8.56
C LEU A 67 1.41 3.17 9.66
N PHE A 68 0.92 2.36 10.60
CA PHE A 68 0.27 2.85 11.82
C PHE A 68 1.13 3.84 12.61
N LEU A 69 2.38 3.46 12.87
CA LEU A 69 3.32 4.30 13.60
C LEU A 69 3.68 5.56 12.81
N ALA A 70 3.74 5.49 11.48
CA ALA A 70 3.99 6.66 10.63
C ALA A 70 2.85 7.69 10.73
N ASP A 71 1.60 7.25 10.62
CA ASP A 71 0.42 8.13 10.70
C ASP A 71 0.28 8.77 12.08
N LEU A 72 0.49 7.96 13.14
CA LEU A 72 0.42 8.40 14.52
C LEU A 72 1.60 9.33 14.87
N GLY A 73 2.81 8.96 14.47
CA GLY A 73 4.04 9.72 14.71
C GLY A 73 4.06 11.04 13.96
N GLY A 74 3.54 11.10 12.73
CA GLY A 74 3.42 12.34 11.97
C GLY A 74 2.48 13.33 12.66
N SER A 75 1.31 12.87 13.08
CA SER A 75 0.31 13.70 13.77
C SER A 75 0.79 14.20 15.14
N LEU A 76 1.34 13.30 15.96
CA LEU A 76 1.90 13.66 17.26
C LEU A 76 3.13 14.55 17.13
N GLY A 77 4.03 14.24 16.20
CA GLY A 77 5.24 15.02 15.93
C GLY A 77 4.93 16.43 15.46
N PHE A 78 3.91 16.61 14.60
CA PHE A 78 3.46 17.93 14.18
C PHE A 78 2.90 18.76 15.34
N LEU A 79 2.00 18.17 16.14
CA LEU A 79 1.41 18.86 17.29
C LEU A 79 2.46 19.21 18.35
N LEU A 80 3.42 18.32 18.60
CA LEU A 80 4.54 18.59 19.50
C LEU A 80 5.49 19.65 18.92
N GLY A 81 5.75 19.63 17.62
CA GLY A 81 6.54 20.66 16.95
C GLY A 81 5.93 22.06 17.11
N LEU A 82 4.62 22.19 16.88
CA LEU A 82 3.90 23.44 17.11
C LEU A 82 3.88 23.85 18.58
N SER A 83 3.75 22.89 19.50
CA SER A 83 3.82 23.13 20.95
C SER A 83 5.17 23.73 21.35
N VAL A 84 6.29 23.14 20.87
CA VAL A 84 7.64 23.62 21.17
C VAL A 84 7.89 25.03 20.60
N LEU A 85 7.51 25.29 19.36
CA LEU A 85 7.62 26.63 18.77
C LEU A 85 6.78 27.66 19.54
N GLY A 86 5.59 27.26 20.01
CA GLY A 86 4.75 28.09 20.87
C GLY A 86 5.42 28.44 22.19
N ILE A 87 6.01 27.46 22.88
CA ILE A 87 6.73 27.67 24.14
C ILE A 87 7.93 28.61 23.93
N ILE A 88 8.71 28.41 22.88
CA ILE A 88 9.86 29.28 22.55
C ILE A 88 9.38 30.73 22.39
N GLY A 89 8.29 30.96 21.64
CA GLY A 89 7.74 32.32 21.47
C GLY A 89 7.20 32.95 22.75
N ILE A 90 6.67 32.15 23.70
CA ILE A 90 6.26 32.64 25.02
C ILE A 90 7.49 33.05 25.84
N VAL A 91 8.53 32.23 25.83
CA VAL A 91 9.77 32.51 26.57
C VAL A 91 10.44 33.78 26.06
N GLU A 92 10.53 33.99 24.75
CA GLU A 92 11.05 35.23 24.16
C GLU A 92 10.30 36.46 24.67
N ARG A 93 8.95 36.42 24.66
CA ARG A 93 8.12 37.53 25.16
C ARG A 93 8.29 37.76 26.66
N LEU A 94 8.49 36.71 27.45
CA LEU A 94 8.74 36.83 28.89
C LEU A 94 10.09 37.48 29.17
N ILE A 95 11.13 37.10 28.42
CA ILE A 95 12.46 37.71 28.49
C ILE A 95 12.37 39.18 28.10
N ASP A 96 11.72 39.49 26.98
CA ASP A 96 11.49 40.88 26.55
C ASP A 96 10.71 41.68 27.58
N MET A 97 9.73 41.10 28.29
CA MET A 97 9.00 41.80 29.34
C MET A 97 9.88 42.08 30.57
N LEU A 98 10.75 41.14 30.94
CA LEU A 98 11.60 41.25 32.12
C LEU A 98 12.75 42.26 31.92
N TYR A 99 13.40 42.20 30.76
CA TYR A 99 14.50 43.11 30.39
C TYR A 99 14.03 44.38 29.68
N GLY A 100 12.82 44.40 29.14
CA GLY A 100 12.24 45.53 28.39
C GLY A 100 11.77 46.69 29.25
N ASN A 101 11.82 46.59 30.58
CA ASN A 101 11.82 47.79 31.44
C ASN A 101 13.07 48.67 31.23
N LEU A 102 14.04 48.23 30.41
CA LEU A 102 15.27 48.97 30.09
C LEU A 102 15.47 49.31 28.60
N GLN A 103 14.49 49.12 27.69
CA GLN A 103 14.70 49.44 26.24
C GLN A 103 13.57 50.26 25.55
N PRO A 104 13.93 51.30 24.76
CA PRO A 104 13.00 52.17 24.02
C PRO A 104 12.40 51.52 22.74
N PRO A 105 11.32 52.08 22.16
CA PRO A 105 10.27 51.34 21.43
C PRO A 105 10.54 51.00 19.94
N TRP A 106 11.77 50.98 19.45
CA TRP A 106 12.05 50.94 18.00
C TRP A 106 12.43 49.56 17.41
N ARG A 107 11.71 48.48 17.74
CA ARG A 107 11.95 47.16 17.11
C ARG A 107 10.70 46.36 16.72
N LYS A 108 9.55 47.01 16.51
CA LYS A 108 8.27 46.32 16.26
C LYS A 108 7.90 46.08 14.79
N HIS A 109 8.73 46.44 13.80
CA HIS A 109 8.28 46.52 12.40
C HIS A 109 8.78 45.43 11.42
N SER A 110 9.56 44.42 11.83
CA SER A 110 10.14 43.45 10.88
C SER A 110 9.53 42.04 10.90
N ILE A 111 8.59 41.72 11.79
CA ILE A 111 8.07 40.35 11.94
C ILE A 111 6.74 40.12 11.20
N MET A 112 5.94 41.18 10.95
CA MET A 112 4.66 41.04 10.24
C MET A 112 4.79 40.76 8.73
N SER A 113 5.94 41.05 8.12
CA SER A 113 6.19 40.77 6.69
C SER A 113 6.79 39.40 6.41
N LYS A 114 7.19 38.64 7.45
CA LYS A 114 7.84 37.32 7.25
C LYS A 114 6.83 36.17 7.31
N GLN A 115 5.80 36.28 8.17
CA GLN A 115 4.76 35.25 8.28
C GLN A 115 3.94 35.09 6.98
N SER A 116 3.65 36.17 6.25
CA SER A 116 2.89 36.10 4.98
C SER A 116 3.71 35.56 3.79
N LYS A 117 5.04 35.57 3.87
CA LYS A 117 5.92 35.16 2.75
C LYS A 117 6.26 33.67 2.80
N ASP A 118 6.26 33.06 3.98
CA ASP A 118 6.53 31.62 4.13
C ASP A 118 5.29 30.74 3.87
N SER A 119 4.06 31.27 4.02
CA SER A 119 2.83 30.51 3.73
C SER A 119 2.51 30.35 2.24
N SER A 120 3.11 31.16 1.36
CA SER A 120 2.84 31.12 -0.10
C SER A 120 3.87 30.30 -0.89
N LEU A 121 4.97 29.87 -0.26
CA LEU A 121 6.02 29.06 -0.88
C LEU A 121 5.90 27.55 -0.62
N GLN A 122 4.93 27.10 0.20
CA GLN A 122 4.69 25.67 0.49
C GLN A 122 3.56 25.02 -0.33
N PHE A 123 2.96 25.71 -1.32
CA PHE A 123 1.92 25.16 -2.20
C PHE A 123 2.37 25.01 -3.67
N SER A 124 3.68 24.98 -3.95
CA SER A 124 4.18 24.63 -5.29
C SER A 124 5.46 23.83 -5.18
N GLU A 125 5.30 22.59 -4.71
CA GLU A 125 6.03 21.42 -5.21
C GLU A 125 5.13 20.19 -5.06
#